data_AF-A0A1Q3EGZ5-F1
#
_entry.id   AF-A0A1Q3EGZ5-F1
#
_cell.length_a   1.000
_cell.length_b   1.000
_cell.length_c   1.000
_cell.angle_alpha   90.00
_cell.angle_beta   90.00
_cell.angle_gamma   90.00
#
_symmetry.space_group_name_H-M   'P 1'
#
loop_
_entity.id
_entity.type
_entity.pdbx_description
1 polymer ?
#
loop_
_entity_poly.entity_id
_entity_poly.type
_entity_poly.pdbx_seq_one_letter_code
_entity_poly.pdbx_strand_id
1 'polypeptide(L)'
;MLRRASSTLRPLINRISSLSTRSLGRLPNTQSPIVSKPHFFNSVTGDSNELIPAFRLIDGTGVPLDGAGLPELDEAFARKLYENMQLLPNLDNILYNVQRQGKISFYMTAQPPLPMTMSRPQGKTNACPGVAYALRRSPERSNSVAACFFGEGAASEGDFHAGLLLASTIPSPVVFIARNNGFAISTPSSEQYHGDGIASRGPGYGIDTIRVDGNDVLAVLAAVREARTRCVEQGRAVLVECMSYRVGHHSTSDDSFAYRARSEVEDRKRIDNPLARFRLFMETRGWWDAQAEEELKTRHRADVLKAFKRAETQSRWELGELFTDIYAGEEPWNIKEQRKELGRLLKKYGEDWEPWRRELQKYKNEGRDLIKE
;
A
#
# COMPACT_ATOMS: atom_id res chain seq x y z
N MET A 1 49.09 32.30 35.85
CA MET A 1 48.02 32.93 36.65
C MET A 1 46.78 32.02 36.83
N LEU A 2 46.94 30.70 37.04
CA LEU A 2 45.82 29.76 37.28
C LEU A 2 46.14 28.89 38.51
N ARG A 3 46.28 29.53 39.67
CA ARG A 3 46.34 28.88 40.98
C ARG A 3 45.58 29.75 41.98
N ARG A 4 44.24 29.74 41.91
CA ARG A 4 43.31 30.22 42.97
C ARG A 4 41.85 30.03 42.50
N ALA A 5 41.39 28.79 42.46
CA ALA A 5 39.97 28.46 42.35
C ALA A 5 39.64 27.12 43.04
N SER A 6 40.36 26.78 44.13
CA SER A 6 40.35 25.42 44.70
C SER A 6 39.45 25.25 45.93
N SER A 7 39.00 26.32 46.61
CA SER A 7 38.24 26.20 47.86
C SER A 7 36.73 26.42 47.74
N THR A 8 36.24 27.04 46.67
CA THR A 8 34.80 27.35 46.47
C THR A 8 34.05 26.39 45.56
N LEU A 9 34.75 25.51 44.80
CA LEU A 9 34.13 24.52 43.90
C LEU A 9 33.92 23.13 44.53
N ARG A 10 34.61 22.82 45.65
CA ARG A 10 34.52 21.52 46.33
C ARG A 10 33.11 21.11 46.79
N PRO A 11 32.25 22.02 47.32
CA PRO A 11 30.89 21.64 47.73
C PRO A 11 29.97 21.31 46.55
N LEU A 12 30.20 21.92 45.39
CA LEU A 12 29.47 21.64 44.14
C LEU A 12 29.87 20.27 43.54
N ILE A 13 31.15 19.94 43.58
CA ILE A 13 31.68 18.65 43.11
C ILE A 13 31.13 17.48 43.95
N ASN A 14 31.01 17.66 45.27
CA ASN A 14 30.45 16.64 46.17
C ASN A 14 28.92 16.45 46.04
N ARG A 15 28.17 17.44 45.53
CA ARG A 15 26.74 17.28 45.19
C ARG A 15 26.54 16.53 43.86
N ILE A 16 27.50 16.60 42.96
CA ILE A 16 27.46 15.90 41.67
C ILE A 16 27.89 14.43 41.85
N SER A 17 28.79 14.12 42.79
CA SER A 17 29.23 12.75 43.06
C SER A 17 28.16 11.83 43.67
N SER A 18 27.04 12.37 44.13
CA SER A 18 25.87 11.59 44.58
C SER A 18 24.84 11.32 43.47
N LEU A 19 25.03 11.87 42.27
CA LEU A 19 24.26 11.46 41.10
C LEU A 19 24.80 10.11 40.64
N SER A 20 23.90 9.12 40.51
CA SER A 20 24.23 7.77 40.02
C SER A 20 25.23 7.84 38.86
N THR A 21 26.31 7.07 38.95
CA THR A 21 27.36 6.93 37.92
C THR A 21 26.80 6.53 36.55
N ARG A 22 25.55 6.07 36.47
CA ARG A 22 24.81 5.92 35.19
C ARG A 22 24.59 7.23 34.42
N SER A 23 24.64 8.38 35.08
CA SER A 23 24.30 9.70 34.48
C SER A 23 25.47 10.44 33.81
N LEU A 24 26.73 9.99 34.01
CA LEU A 24 27.91 10.69 33.48
C LEU A 24 28.38 10.19 32.10
N GLY A 25 27.88 9.04 31.65
CA GLY A 25 28.27 8.41 30.37
C GLY A 25 27.20 8.47 29.27
N ARG A 26 26.00 8.99 29.56
CA ARG A 26 24.87 9.11 28.64
C ARG A 26 24.14 10.43 28.87
N LEU A 27 23.48 10.95 27.84
CA LEU A 27 22.69 12.17 27.97
C LEU A 27 21.29 11.87 28.56
N PRO A 28 20.62 12.80 29.25
CA PRO A 28 19.37 12.54 29.96
C PRO A 28 18.21 11.99 29.10
N ASN A 29 18.15 12.37 27.83
CA ASN A 29 17.04 12.06 26.92
C ASN A 29 17.41 11.02 25.84
N THR A 30 18.58 10.39 25.94
CA THR A 30 18.97 9.35 24.99
C THR A 30 19.76 8.24 25.67
N GLN A 31 19.60 7.03 25.16
CA GLN A 31 20.42 5.91 25.58
C GLN A 31 21.81 5.93 24.93
N SER A 32 22.15 6.91 24.10
CA SER A 32 23.46 6.98 23.44
C SER A 32 24.61 7.23 24.42
N PRO A 33 25.75 6.52 24.27
CA PRO A 33 26.96 6.82 25.04
C PRO A 33 27.58 8.16 24.61
N ILE A 34 28.23 8.85 25.54
CA ILE A 34 29.00 10.07 25.27
C ILE A 34 30.32 9.67 24.59
N VAL A 35 30.63 10.30 23.45
CA VAL A 35 31.90 10.16 22.73
C VAL A 35 32.67 11.47 22.75
N SER A 36 34.01 11.39 22.81
CA SER A 36 34.88 12.57 22.89
C SER A 36 35.48 12.99 21.55
N LYS A 37 35.15 12.29 20.47
CA LYS A 37 35.59 12.58 19.10
C LYS A 37 34.36 12.68 18.19
N PRO A 38 34.32 13.63 17.24
CA PRO A 38 33.24 13.69 16.27
C PRO A 38 33.25 12.39 15.44
N HIS A 39 32.10 11.72 15.42
CA HIS A 39 31.86 10.52 14.62
C HIS A 39 30.51 10.68 13.95
N PHE A 40 30.49 10.72 12.62
CA PHE A 40 29.25 10.75 11.85
C PHE A 40 28.72 9.33 11.70
N PHE A 41 27.43 9.14 11.98
CA PHE A 41 26.75 7.86 11.86
C PHE A 41 25.73 7.91 10.73
N ASN A 42 25.75 6.90 9.87
CA ASN A 42 24.73 6.69 8.87
C ASN A 42 24.48 5.18 8.77
N SER A 43 23.35 4.71 9.32
CA SER A 43 22.93 3.30 9.29
C SER A 43 22.55 2.79 7.90
N VAL A 44 22.71 3.61 6.88
CA VAL A 44 22.07 3.43 5.58
C VAL A 44 23.07 3.55 4.42
N THR A 45 24.08 4.40 4.54
CA THR A 45 25.07 4.66 3.46
C THR A 45 26.53 4.57 3.92
N GLY A 46 26.81 4.08 5.14
CA GLY A 46 28.18 3.87 5.62
C GLY A 46 28.82 2.61 5.04
N ASP A 47 30.13 2.41 5.29
CA ASP A 47 30.89 1.18 4.97
C ASP A 47 30.39 -0.08 5.71
N SER A 48 29.31 0.03 6.49
CA SER A 48 28.61 -1.11 7.05
C SER A 48 27.89 -1.86 5.92
N ASN A 49 28.37 -3.05 5.57
CA ASN A 49 27.70 -4.03 4.70
C ASN A 49 26.34 -4.54 5.25
N GLU A 50 25.69 -3.79 6.14
CA GLU A 50 24.50 -4.17 6.90
C GLU A 50 23.23 -3.55 6.27
N LEU A 51 22.99 -3.81 4.98
CA LEU A 51 21.70 -3.49 4.36
C LEU A 51 20.60 -4.36 4.98
N ILE A 52 19.37 -3.86 4.99
CA ILE A 52 18.22 -4.64 5.48
C ILE A 52 17.96 -5.80 4.51
N PRO A 53 18.10 -7.07 4.96
CA PRO A 53 17.94 -8.21 4.07
C PRO A 53 16.48 -8.38 3.66
N ALA A 54 16.26 -8.89 2.44
CA ALA A 54 14.94 -9.25 1.96
C ALA A 54 14.59 -10.69 2.38
N PHE A 55 13.56 -10.83 3.22
CA PHE A 55 13.02 -12.11 3.63
C PHE A 55 12.39 -12.85 2.44
N ARG A 56 12.77 -14.10 2.25
CA ARG A 56 12.35 -15.00 1.16
C ARG A 56 12.23 -16.42 1.72
N LEU A 57 11.28 -17.20 1.21
CA LEU A 57 11.03 -18.59 1.59
C LEU A 57 11.17 -19.57 0.43
N ILE A 58 10.82 -19.17 -0.79
CA ILE A 58 10.99 -19.96 -2.02
C ILE A 58 11.83 -19.20 -3.04
N ASP A 59 12.65 -19.93 -3.79
CA ASP A 59 13.47 -19.36 -4.85
C ASP A 59 12.67 -19.00 -6.13
N GLY A 60 13.37 -18.60 -7.19
CA GLY A 60 12.79 -18.25 -8.49
C GLY A 60 12.14 -19.43 -9.23
N THR A 61 12.38 -20.65 -8.78
CA THR A 61 11.82 -21.89 -9.33
C THR A 61 10.74 -22.50 -8.43
N GLY A 62 10.38 -21.83 -7.34
CA GLY A 62 9.35 -22.28 -6.41
C GLY A 62 9.85 -23.33 -5.41
N VAL A 63 11.16 -23.56 -5.31
CA VAL A 63 11.73 -24.51 -4.34
C VAL A 63 11.96 -23.79 -3.01
N PRO A 64 11.52 -24.36 -1.86
CA PRO A 64 11.82 -23.81 -0.54
C PRO A 64 13.33 -23.69 -0.30
N LEU A 65 13.76 -22.57 0.26
CA LEU A 65 15.16 -22.37 0.66
C LEU A 65 15.52 -23.26 1.85
N ASP A 66 16.79 -23.60 1.99
CA ASP A 66 17.29 -24.38 3.12
C ASP A 66 16.98 -23.70 4.46
N GLY A 67 16.33 -24.42 5.38
CA GLY A 67 15.91 -23.90 6.67
C GLY A 67 14.68 -22.97 6.62
N ALA A 68 14.01 -22.82 5.48
CA ALA A 68 12.80 -22.01 5.35
C ALA A 68 11.64 -22.58 6.19
N GLY A 69 11.19 -21.82 7.19
CA GLY A 69 9.95 -22.08 7.91
C GLY A 69 8.74 -21.67 7.07
N LEU A 70 8.22 -22.60 6.25
CA LEU A 70 7.04 -22.33 5.43
C LEU A 70 5.81 -22.06 6.31
N PRO A 71 4.95 -21.09 5.96
CA PRO A 71 3.72 -20.85 6.69
C PRO A 71 2.77 -22.05 6.56
N GLU A 72 1.91 -22.25 7.57
CA GLU A 72 0.82 -23.22 7.45
C GLU A 72 -0.06 -22.90 6.24
N LEU A 73 -0.13 -23.86 5.33
CA LEU A 73 -0.77 -23.75 4.02
C LEU A 73 -1.25 -25.14 3.60
N ASP A 74 -2.57 -25.32 3.50
CA ASP A 74 -3.17 -26.50 2.88
C ASP A 74 -3.40 -26.30 1.38
N GLU A 75 -3.69 -27.39 0.67
CA GLU A 75 -3.92 -27.37 -0.78
C GLU A 75 -5.08 -26.43 -1.15
N ALA A 76 -6.18 -26.46 -0.40
CA ALA A 76 -7.37 -25.66 -0.69
C ALA A 76 -7.08 -24.16 -0.62
N PHE A 77 -6.34 -23.73 0.42
CA PHE A 77 -5.94 -22.34 0.59
C PHE A 77 -4.87 -21.92 -0.43
N ALA A 78 -3.92 -22.79 -0.75
CA ALA A 78 -2.92 -22.54 -1.78
C ALA A 78 -3.56 -22.34 -3.16
N ARG A 79 -4.47 -23.24 -3.57
CA ARG A 79 -5.25 -23.12 -4.80
C ARG A 79 -6.03 -21.81 -4.81
N LYS A 80 -6.80 -21.51 -3.76
CA LYS A 80 -7.58 -20.27 -3.67
C LYS A 80 -6.69 -19.01 -3.79
N LEU A 81 -5.52 -19.03 -3.17
CA LEU A 81 -4.57 -17.92 -3.26
C LEU A 81 -4.08 -17.73 -4.70
N TYR A 82 -3.69 -18.81 -5.36
CA TYR A 82 -3.25 -18.76 -6.75
C TYR A 82 -4.37 -18.34 -7.71
N GLU A 83 -5.59 -18.87 -7.54
CA GLU A 83 -6.76 -18.45 -8.30
C GLU A 83 -7.01 -16.94 -8.15
N ASN A 84 -6.98 -16.40 -6.93
CA ASN A 84 -7.16 -14.96 -6.72
C ASN A 84 -6.05 -14.13 -7.39
N MET A 85 -4.79 -14.60 -7.32
CA MET A 85 -3.68 -13.91 -7.99
C MET A 85 -3.85 -13.93 -9.51
N GLN A 86 -4.34 -15.02 -10.09
CA GLN A 86 -4.53 -15.20 -11.52
C GLN A 86 -5.75 -14.44 -12.06
N LEU A 87 -6.70 -14.06 -11.20
CA LEU A 87 -7.84 -13.23 -11.61
C LEU A 87 -7.39 -11.84 -12.10
N LEU A 88 -6.41 -11.24 -11.43
CA LEU A 88 -5.98 -9.86 -11.71
C LEU A 88 -5.39 -9.68 -13.12
N PRO A 89 -4.42 -10.49 -13.61
CA PRO A 89 -3.94 -10.37 -14.99
C PRO A 89 -5.05 -10.55 -16.04
N ASN A 90 -6.03 -11.43 -15.78
CA ASN A 90 -7.15 -11.67 -16.68
C ASN A 90 -8.07 -10.44 -16.74
N LEU A 91 -8.37 -9.86 -15.58
CA LEU A 91 -9.12 -8.61 -15.48
C LEU A 91 -8.38 -7.45 -16.16
N ASP A 92 -7.08 -7.32 -15.88
CA ASP A 92 -6.23 -6.27 -16.44
C ASP A 92 -6.20 -6.28 -17.96
N ASN A 93 -6.00 -7.46 -18.56
CA ASN A 93 -5.97 -7.61 -20.02
C ASN A 93 -7.30 -7.19 -20.67
N ILE A 94 -8.43 -7.46 -20.01
CA ILE A 94 -9.75 -7.09 -20.55
C ILE A 94 -10.00 -5.59 -20.33
N LEU A 95 -9.89 -5.10 -19.10
CA LEU A 95 -10.25 -3.73 -18.75
C LEU A 95 -9.29 -2.68 -19.32
N TYR A 96 -8.01 -3.00 -19.48
CA TYR A 96 -7.07 -2.14 -20.20
C TYR A 96 -7.50 -1.95 -21.66
N ASN A 97 -7.92 -3.01 -22.35
CA ASN A 97 -8.43 -2.92 -23.72
C ASN A 97 -9.77 -2.19 -23.80
N VAL A 98 -10.66 -2.40 -22.83
CA VAL A 98 -11.92 -1.64 -22.69
C VAL A 98 -11.64 -0.14 -22.56
N GLN A 99 -10.64 0.24 -21.77
CA GLN A 99 -10.21 1.64 -21.66
C GLN A 99 -9.65 2.18 -22.99
N ARG A 100 -8.83 1.41 -23.70
CA ARG A 100 -8.27 1.80 -25.00
C ARG A 100 -9.33 2.00 -26.09
N GLN A 101 -10.49 1.37 -25.94
CA GLN A 101 -11.67 1.58 -26.79
C GLN A 101 -12.52 2.79 -26.36
N GLY A 102 -12.15 3.49 -25.29
CA GLY A 102 -12.89 4.65 -24.76
C GLY A 102 -14.16 4.29 -23.98
N LYS A 103 -14.38 3.02 -23.65
CA LYS A 103 -15.59 2.58 -22.92
C LYS A 103 -15.56 2.92 -21.43
N ILE A 104 -14.35 3.03 -20.86
CA ILE A 104 -14.11 3.56 -19.51
C ILE A 104 -13.04 4.65 -19.60
N SER A 105 -13.10 5.62 -18.70
CA SER A 105 -12.22 6.80 -18.75
C SER A 105 -10.79 6.52 -18.29
N PHE A 106 -10.61 5.62 -17.32
CA PHE A 106 -9.34 5.39 -16.65
C PHE A 106 -9.20 3.94 -16.18
N TYR A 107 -7.99 3.38 -16.25
CA TYR A 107 -7.66 2.10 -15.66
C TYR A 107 -6.17 2.05 -15.26
N MET A 108 -5.86 1.31 -14.18
CA MET A 108 -4.50 1.02 -13.75
C MET A 108 -4.36 -0.48 -13.62
N THR A 109 -3.36 -1.06 -14.29
CA THR A 109 -3.08 -2.49 -14.15
C THR A 109 -2.37 -2.76 -12.83
N ALA A 110 -2.54 -3.97 -12.34
CA ALA A 110 -1.97 -4.46 -11.09
C ALA A 110 -0.69 -5.28 -11.33
N GLN A 111 -0.05 -5.21 -12.51
CA GLN A 111 1.04 -6.11 -12.88
C GLN A 111 2.42 -5.73 -12.30
N PRO A 112 3.16 -6.69 -11.71
CA PRO A 112 2.77 -8.07 -11.42
C PRO A 112 1.77 -8.11 -10.25
N PRO A 113 0.80 -9.05 -10.25
CA PRO A 113 -0.18 -9.13 -9.18
C PRO A 113 0.54 -9.47 -7.88
N LEU A 114 0.81 -8.44 -7.08
CA LEU A 114 1.11 -8.67 -5.68
C LEU A 114 -0.16 -9.25 -5.05
N PRO A 115 -0.06 -10.23 -4.13
CA PRO A 115 -1.21 -10.80 -3.41
C PRO A 115 -1.98 -9.75 -2.57
N MET A 116 -1.62 -8.47 -2.66
CA MET A 116 -2.22 -7.34 -1.97
C MET A 116 -2.37 -6.17 -2.95
N THR A 117 -3.51 -6.09 -3.64
CA THR A 117 -3.81 -4.99 -4.57
C THR A 117 -5.16 -4.36 -4.24
N MET A 118 -5.09 -3.22 -3.54
CA MET A 118 -5.90 -2.06 -3.87
C MET A 118 -4.96 -0.88 -4.14
N SER A 119 -5.20 -0.13 -5.21
CA SER A 119 -4.48 1.10 -5.52
C SER A 119 -5.30 2.33 -5.12
N ARG A 120 -4.59 3.25 -4.44
CA ARG A 120 -4.93 4.63 -4.03
C ARG A 120 -5.74 4.79 -2.72
N PRO A 121 -5.34 5.75 -1.86
CA PRO A 121 -4.80 7.07 -2.19
C PRO A 121 -3.30 7.28 -1.91
N GLN A 122 -2.62 8.02 -2.79
CA GLN A 122 -1.47 8.82 -2.38
C GLN A 122 -1.94 9.82 -1.31
N GLY A 123 -1.19 9.96 -0.22
CA GLY A 123 -1.43 11.03 0.76
C GLY A 123 -2.62 10.83 1.71
N LYS A 124 -2.85 9.62 2.24
CA LYS A 124 -3.73 9.41 3.43
C LYS A 124 -3.17 8.39 4.43
N THR A 125 -1.85 8.23 4.49
CA THR A 125 -1.19 7.29 5.41
C THR A 125 -1.44 7.67 6.87
N ASN A 126 -1.60 8.96 7.16
CA ASN A 126 -1.89 9.53 8.48
C ASN A 126 -3.28 9.17 9.05
N ALA A 127 -4.26 8.86 8.22
CA ALA A 127 -5.60 8.48 8.68
C ALA A 127 -5.63 7.06 9.29
N CYS A 128 -4.73 6.18 8.83
CA CYS A 128 -4.73 4.78 9.22
C CYS A 128 -4.42 4.55 10.72
N PRO A 129 -3.41 5.23 11.33
CA PRO A 129 -3.21 5.21 12.77
C PRO A 129 -4.45 5.60 13.58
N GLY A 130 -5.21 6.61 13.14
CA GLY A 130 -6.45 7.02 13.80
C GLY A 130 -7.50 5.91 13.81
N VAL A 131 -7.69 5.23 12.67
CA VAL A 131 -8.58 4.06 12.57
C VAL A 131 -8.10 2.91 13.46
N ALA A 132 -6.81 2.59 13.45
CA ALA A 132 -6.26 1.53 14.29
C ALA A 132 -6.38 1.84 15.78
N TYR A 133 -6.17 3.09 16.18
CA TYR A 133 -6.39 3.53 17.55
C TYR A 133 -7.86 3.37 17.95
N ALA A 134 -8.81 3.71 17.07
CA ALA A 134 -10.23 3.47 17.30
C ALA A 134 -10.55 1.96 17.43
N LEU A 135 -10.00 1.11 16.55
CA LEU A 135 -10.14 -0.35 16.64
C LEU A 135 -9.64 -0.90 17.97
N ARG A 136 -8.49 -0.42 18.44
CA ARG A 136 -7.92 -0.80 19.74
C ARG A 136 -8.82 -0.39 20.91
N ARG A 137 -9.48 0.77 20.81
CA ARG A 137 -10.39 1.28 21.85
C ARG A 137 -11.74 0.58 21.88
N SER A 138 -12.09 -0.16 20.84
CA SER A 138 -13.29 -0.99 20.73
C SER A 138 -13.01 -2.40 21.26
N PRO A 139 -13.49 -2.79 22.46
CA PRO A 139 -13.24 -4.12 23.02
C PRO A 139 -13.63 -5.26 22.08
N GLU A 140 -14.74 -5.10 21.37
CA GLU A 140 -15.27 -6.03 20.36
C GLU A 140 -14.41 -6.16 19.11
N ARG A 141 -13.45 -5.24 18.91
CA ARG A 141 -12.49 -5.23 17.79
C ARG A 141 -11.04 -5.27 18.24
N SER A 142 -10.78 -5.62 19.49
CA SER A 142 -9.45 -5.60 20.10
C SER A 142 -8.41 -6.48 19.37
N ASN A 143 -8.85 -7.50 18.61
CA ASN A 143 -8.01 -8.36 17.77
C ASN A 143 -7.97 -7.95 16.27
N SER A 144 -8.38 -6.71 15.97
CA SER A 144 -8.34 -6.14 14.62
C SER A 144 -7.13 -5.24 14.42
N VAL A 145 -6.60 -5.24 13.20
CA VAL A 145 -5.53 -4.33 12.78
C VAL A 145 -6.02 -3.49 11.61
N ALA A 146 -5.47 -2.29 11.43
CA ALA A 146 -5.62 -1.55 10.18
C ALA A 146 -4.43 -1.84 9.27
N ALA A 147 -4.69 -2.16 8.00
CA ALA A 147 -3.64 -2.33 6.99
C ALA A 147 -3.57 -1.08 6.10
N CYS A 148 -2.38 -0.50 5.95
CA CYS A 148 -2.16 0.69 5.13
C CYS A 148 -1.23 0.36 3.96
N PHE A 149 -1.76 0.39 2.74
CA PHE A 149 -0.99 0.13 1.52
C PHE A 149 -0.55 1.44 0.87
N PHE A 150 0.73 1.53 0.50
CA PHE A 150 1.28 2.67 -0.22
C PHE A 150 2.47 2.25 -1.10
N GLY A 151 2.84 3.09 -2.07
CA GLY A 151 4.03 2.88 -2.90
C GLY A 151 5.25 3.60 -2.31
N GLU A 152 6.46 3.29 -2.78
CA GLU A 152 7.68 3.94 -2.31
C GLU A 152 7.69 5.45 -2.61
N GLY A 153 7.13 5.88 -3.74
CA GLY A 153 6.96 7.32 -4.01
C GLY A 153 5.98 8.02 -3.08
N ALA A 154 4.89 7.35 -2.67
CA ALA A 154 3.96 7.91 -1.69
C ALA A 154 4.58 8.04 -0.29
N ALA A 155 5.67 7.30 -0.01
CA ALA A 155 6.41 7.44 1.23
C ALA A 155 7.28 8.70 1.28
N SER A 156 7.42 9.44 0.18
CA SER A 156 8.06 10.77 0.16
C SER A 156 7.11 11.90 0.58
N GLU A 157 5.80 11.63 0.69
CA GLU A 157 4.81 12.60 1.17
C GLU A 157 4.94 12.87 2.67
N GLY A 158 4.62 14.10 3.10
CA GLY A 158 4.60 14.46 4.52
C GLY A 158 3.64 13.62 5.37
N ASP A 159 2.55 13.13 4.77
CA ASP A 159 1.58 12.27 5.44
C ASP A 159 2.14 10.90 5.83
N PHE A 160 3.15 10.40 5.12
CA PHE A 160 3.85 9.19 5.53
C PHE A 160 4.61 9.41 6.84
N HIS A 161 5.34 10.52 6.95
CA HIS A 161 6.01 10.92 8.17
C HIS A 161 5.02 11.10 9.33
N ALA A 162 3.93 11.84 9.10
CA ALA A 162 2.89 12.04 10.10
C ALA A 162 2.25 10.72 10.55
N GLY A 163 1.96 9.81 9.62
CA GLY A 163 1.39 8.50 9.92
C GLY A 163 2.29 7.61 10.77
N LEU A 164 3.58 7.51 10.43
CA LEU A 164 4.53 6.73 11.24
C LEU A 164 4.73 7.35 12.63
N LEU A 165 4.85 8.67 12.73
CA LEU A 165 5.01 9.36 14.01
C LEU A 165 3.79 9.19 14.92
N LEU A 166 2.58 9.30 14.36
CA LEU A 166 1.34 9.03 15.10
C LEU A 166 1.30 7.59 15.60
N ALA A 167 1.63 6.61 14.76
CA ALA A 167 1.62 5.20 15.15
C ALA A 167 2.72 4.83 16.16
N SER A 168 3.83 5.56 16.13
CA SER A 168 4.92 5.44 17.11
C SER A 168 4.49 5.94 18.49
N THR A 169 3.93 7.14 18.54
CA THR A 169 3.57 7.83 19.79
C THR A 169 2.25 7.34 20.38
N ILE A 170 1.27 7.05 19.54
CA ILE A 170 -0.07 6.58 19.93
C ILE A 170 -0.15 5.07 19.68
N PRO A 171 -0.56 4.26 20.67
CA PRO A 171 -0.64 2.80 20.51
C PRO A 171 -1.67 2.38 19.44
N SER A 172 -1.20 2.21 18.21
CA SER A 172 -2.03 2.00 17.02
C SER A 172 -1.61 0.68 16.34
N PRO A 173 -2.45 -0.38 16.38
CA PRO A 173 -2.16 -1.65 15.70
C PRO A 173 -2.33 -1.51 14.17
N VAL A 174 -1.31 -0.93 13.52
CA VAL A 174 -1.26 -0.69 12.07
C VAL A 174 -0.18 -1.54 11.43
N VAL A 175 -0.53 -2.27 10.38
CA VAL A 175 0.45 -2.86 9.47
C VAL A 175 0.62 -1.92 8.26
N PHE A 176 1.75 -1.22 8.22
CA PHE A 176 2.15 -0.41 7.07
C PHE A 176 2.78 -1.32 6.02
N ILE A 177 2.24 -1.32 4.80
CA ILE A 177 2.69 -2.19 3.72
C ILE A 177 3.14 -1.33 2.55
N ALA A 178 4.46 -1.12 2.46
CA ALA A 178 5.10 -0.39 1.39
C ALA A 178 5.33 -1.34 0.21
N ARG A 179 4.77 -1.02 -0.95
CA ARG A 179 5.05 -1.70 -2.21
C ARG A 179 6.13 -0.92 -2.93
N ASN A 180 7.36 -1.38 -2.81
CA ASN A 180 8.49 -0.77 -3.49
C ASN A 180 8.68 -1.45 -4.84
N ASN A 181 8.17 -0.81 -5.89
CA ASN A 181 8.21 -1.36 -7.25
C ASN A 181 9.28 -0.70 -8.14
N GLY A 182 10.11 0.16 -7.53
CA GLY A 182 11.20 0.89 -8.16
C GLY A 182 10.81 2.21 -8.85
N PHE A 183 9.52 2.51 -9.05
CA PHE A 183 9.09 3.67 -9.84
C PHE A 183 7.80 4.35 -9.34
N ALA A 184 7.87 5.67 -9.18
CA ALA A 184 6.71 6.54 -8.99
C ALA A 184 6.39 7.28 -10.28
N ILE A 185 5.38 6.78 -11.04
CA ILE A 185 5.13 7.23 -12.42
C ILE A 185 6.41 7.05 -13.26
N SER A 186 7.13 8.12 -13.59
CA SER A 186 8.38 8.11 -14.34
C SER A 186 9.62 8.20 -13.46
N THR A 187 9.50 8.59 -12.19
CA THR A 187 10.62 8.83 -11.29
C THR A 187 11.16 7.52 -10.72
N PRO A 188 12.41 7.14 -11.00
CA PRO A 188 13.03 5.95 -10.41
C PRO A 188 13.31 6.15 -8.91
N SER A 189 13.37 5.05 -8.16
CA SER A 189 13.67 5.09 -6.71
C SER A 189 14.98 5.80 -6.35
N SER A 190 15.99 5.78 -7.24
CA SER A 190 17.26 6.49 -7.07
C SER A 190 17.12 8.02 -7.02
N GLU A 191 16.07 8.57 -7.63
CA GLU A 191 15.71 9.99 -7.55
C GLU A 191 14.66 10.26 -6.46
N GLN A 192 14.07 9.21 -5.89
CA GLN A 192 13.04 9.31 -4.86
C GLN A 192 13.65 9.41 -3.45
N TYR A 193 14.74 8.68 -3.20
CA TYR A 193 15.46 8.72 -1.93
C TYR A 193 16.88 8.16 -2.07
N HIS A 194 17.77 8.57 -1.17
CA HIS A 194 19.14 8.04 -1.07
C HIS A 194 19.30 6.94 0.00
N GLY A 195 18.26 6.68 0.79
CA GLY A 195 18.30 5.66 1.83
C GLY A 195 18.13 4.23 1.30
N ASP A 196 18.26 3.26 2.20
CA ASP A 196 18.04 1.84 1.97
C ASP A 196 16.53 1.57 2.00
N GLY A 197 15.85 1.99 0.93
CA GLY A 197 14.42 1.82 0.74
C GLY A 197 13.56 2.52 1.80
N ILE A 198 12.37 1.97 1.98
CA ILE A 198 11.39 2.43 2.96
C ILE A 198 11.60 1.72 4.31
N ALA A 199 12.07 0.47 4.30
CA ALA A 199 12.30 -0.31 5.52
C ALA A 199 13.24 0.41 6.50
N SER A 200 14.31 1.05 6.01
CA SER A 200 15.27 1.77 6.87
C SER A 200 14.67 2.96 7.63
N ARG A 201 13.49 3.45 7.21
CA ARG A 201 12.81 4.57 7.86
C ARG A 201 12.08 4.16 9.13
N GLY A 202 11.54 2.94 9.18
CA GLY A 202 10.71 2.45 10.30
C GLY A 202 11.42 2.46 11.67
N PRO A 203 12.65 1.93 11.79
CA PRO A 203 13.40 1.95 13.05
C PRO A 203 13.61 3.35 13.62
N GLY A 204 13.71 4.38 12.77
CA GLY A 204 13.81 5.78 13.20
C GLY A 204 12.59 6.29 13.97
N TYR A 205 11.43 5.63 13.81
CA TYR A 205 10.21 5.89 14.59
C TYR A 205 9.98 4.83 15.68
N GLY A 206 10.93 3.93 15.92
CA GLY A 206 10.75 2.80 16.84
C GLY A 206 9.69 1.79 16.37
N ILE A 207 9.53 1.64 15.04
CA ILE A 207 8.58 0.70 14.43
C ILE A 207 9.35 -0.54 13.98
N ASP A 208 8.90 -1.71 14.45
CA ASP A 208 9.38 -3.02 13.99
C ASP A 208 9.22 -3.10 12.46
N THR A 209 10.29 -3.48 11.76
CA THR A 209 10.32 -3.40 10.31
C THR A 209 10.92 -4.65 9.68
N ILE A 210 10.34 -5.09 8.56
CA ILE A 210 10.85 -6.20 7.75
C ILE A 210 10.80 -5.81 6.26
N ARG A 211 11.84 -6.20 5.52
CA ARG A 211 11.83 -6.20 4.06
C ARG A 211 11.57 -7.62 3.56
N VAL A 212 10.73 -7.76 2.55
CA VAL A 212 10.28 -9.04 2.01
C VAL A 212 10.43 -9.02 0.50
N ASP A 213 10.82 -10.15 -0.08
CA ASP A 213 10.65 -10.38 -1.51
C ASP A 213 9.15 -10.42 -1.85
N GLY A 214 8.64 -9.35 -2.47
CA GLY A 214 7.24 -9.22 -2.85
C GLY A 214 6.79 -10.20 -3.93
N ASN A 215 7.72 -10.81 -4.66
CA ASN A 215 7.42 -11.85 -5.65
C ASN A 215 7.35 -13.25 -5.01
N ASP A 216 7.72 -13.37 -3.72
CA ASP A 216 7.52 -14.57 -2.91
C ASP A 216 6.20 -14.50 -2.15
N VAL A 217 5.18 -15.19 -2.67
CA VAL A 217 3.85 -15.23 -2.07
C VAL A 217 3.87 -15.78 -0.63
N LEU A 218 4.72 -16.79 -0.37
CA LEU A 218 4.81 -17.42 0.93
C LEU A 218 5.51 -16.51 1.93
N ALA A 219 6.57 -15.81 1.53
CA ALA A 219 7.27 -14.87 2.39
C ALA A 219 6.39 -13.67 2.73
N VAL A 220 5.64 -13.13 1.76
CA VAL A 220 4.66 -12.06 2.01
C VAL A 220 3.58 -12.53 2.98
N LEU A 221 3.02 -13.72 2.77
CA LEU A 221 1.99 -14.29 3.65
C LEU A 221 2.52 -14.46 5.08
N ALA A 222 3.71 -15.03 5.24
CA ALA A 222 4.33 -15.26 6.54
C ALA A 222 4.65 -13.93 7.24
N ALA A 223 5.26 -12.97 6.54
CA ALA A 223 5.60 -11.66 7.10
C ALA A 223 4.36 -10.85 7.51
N VAL A 224 3.29 -10.87 6.72
CA VAL A 224 2.06 -10.14 7.06
C VAL A 224 1.30 -10.81 8.21
N ARG A 225 1.31 -12.16 8.29
CA ARG A 225 0.75 -12.89 9.44
C ARG A 225 1.48 -12.53 10.73
N GLU A 226 2.82 -12.57 10.70
CA GLU A 226 3.65 -12.18 11.85
C GLU A 226 3.47 -10.71 12.22
N ALA A 227 3.45 -9.81 11.22
CA ALA A 227 3.21 -8.39 11.44
C ALA A 227 1.85 -8.14 12.10
N ARG A 228 0.79 -8.86 11.68
CA ARG A 228 -0.53 -8.80 12.33
C ARG A 228 -0.44 -9.25 13.79
N THR A 229 0.19 -10.40 14.06
CA THR A 229 0.34 -10.94 15.41
C THR A 229 1.03 -9.92 16.32
N ARG A 230 2.20 -9.41 15.91
CA ARG A 230 2.93 -8.36 16.64
C ARG A 230 2.10 -7.11 16.86
N CYS A 231 1.40 -6.65 15.83
CA CYS A 231 0.54 -5.47 15.92
C CYS A 231 -0.54 -5.63 16.98
N VAL A 232 -1.18 -6.80 17.08
CA VAL A 232 -2.21 -7.05 18.09
C VAL A 232 -1.60 -7.18 19.49
N GLU A 233 -0.54 -7.97 19.64
CA GLU A 233 0.07 -8.27 20.95
C GLU A 233 0.72 -7.05 21.60
N GLN A 234 1.51 -6.30 20.81
CA GLN A 234 2.18 -5.10 21.28
C GLN A 234 1.25 -3.88 21.21
N GLY A 235 0.24 -3.94 20.33
CA GLY A 235 -0.62 -2.82 20.01
C GLY A 235 0.15 -1.63 19.42
N ARG A 236 1.24 -1.93 18.71
CA ARG A 236 2.14 -1.00 18.03
C ARG A 236 2.12 -1.30 16.54
N ALA A 237 2.64 -0.37 15.74
CA ALA A 237 2.71 -0.57 14.31
C ALA A 237 3.90 -1.44 13.89
N VAL A 238 3.75 -2.08 12.73
CA VAL A 238 4.82 -2.81 12.02
C VAL A 238 4.88 -2.30 10.59
N LEU A 239 6.09 -2.16 10.05
CA LEU A 239 6.34 -1.79 8.66
C LEU A 239 6.83 -3.00 7.86
N VAL A 240 6.17 -3.31 6.76
CA VAL A 240 6.54 -4.35 5.80
C VAL A 240 6.85 -3.68 4.47
N GLU A 241 8.10 -3.76 4.02
CA GLU A 241 8.49 -3.33 2.67
C GLU A 241 8.54 -4.54 1.74
N CYS A 242 7.59 -4.63 0.81
CA CYS A 242 7.56 -5.64 -0.23
C CYS A 242 8.31 -5.12 -1.47
N MET A 243 9.46 -5.73 -1.76
CA MET A 243 10.25 -5.43 -2.96
C MET A 243 9.63 -6.13 -4.17
N SER A 244 9.31 -5.38 -5.21
CA SER A 244 8.79 -5.94 -6.46
C SER A 244 9.26 -5.06 -7.63
N TYR A 245 8.71 -5.31 -8.82
CA TYR A 245 9.03 -4.55 -10.02
C TYR A 245 7.76 -4.25 -10.80
N ARG A 246 7.50 -2.98 -11.14
CA ARG A 246 6.30 -2.61 -11.91
C ARG A 246 6.46 -2.98 -13.39
N VAL A 247 5.95 -4.15 -13.78
CA VAL A 247 6.02 -4.63 -15.19
C VAL A 247 5.12 -3.79 -16.10
N GLY A 248 3.93 -3.42 -15.66
CA GLY A 248 3.01 -2.59 -16.43
C GLY A 248 3.40 -1.10 -16.51
N HIS A 249 2.68 -0.35 -17.35
CA HIS A 249 2.67 1.12 -17.29
C HIS A 249 2.05 1.60 -15.97
N HIS A 250 2.27 2.85 -15.57
CA HIS A 250 1.66 3.40 -14.36
C HIS A 250 0.12 3.39 -14.43
N SER A 251 -0.42 3.76 -15.60
CA SER A 251 -1.85 3.76 -15.89
C SER A 251 -2.08 3.71 -17.40
N THR A 252 -3.32 3.67 -17.84
CA THR A 252 -3.66 3.82 -19.26
C THR A 252 -3.27 5.17 -19.87
N SER A 253 -2.98 6.17 -19.03
CA SER A 253 -2.51 7.50 -19.44
C SER A 253 -0.98 7.63 -19.45
N ASP A 254 -0.24 6.55 -19.19
CA ASP A 254 1.22 6.53 -19.14
C ASP A 254 1.80 5.64 -20.24
N ASP A 255 2.96 6.04 -20.78
CA ASP A 255 3.82 5.20 -21.62
C ASP A 255 5.18 5.04 -20.96
N SER A 256 5.37 3.86 -20.36
CA SER A 256 6.59 3.62 -19.60
C SER A 256 7.86 3.41 -20.42
N PHE A 257 7.74 3.20 -21.72
CA PHE A 257 8.91 3.06 -22.59
C PHE A 257 9.59 4.40 -22.87
N ALA A 258 8.96 5.52 -22.52
CA ALA A 258 9.58 6.83 -22.56
C ALA A 258 10.72 6.98 -21.54
N TYR A 259 10.74 6.18 -20.47
CA TYR A 259 11.71 6.30 -19.37
C TYR A 259 12.27 4.97 -18.86
N ARG A 260 11.92 3.83 -19.49
CA ARG A 260 12.47 2.48 -19.17
C ARG A 260 12.75 1.67 -20.41
N ALA A 261 13.82 0.88 -20.37
CA ALA A 261 14.18 -0.01 -21.47
C ALA A 261 13.21 -1.20 -21.55
N ARG A 262 12.81 -1.56 -22.78
CA ARG A 262 11.95 -2.73 -23.05
C ARG A 262 12.57 -4.04 -22.57
N SER A 263 13.88 -4.20 -22.78
CA SER A 263 14.63 -5.40 -22.36
C SER A 263 14.56 -5.62 -20.86
N GLU A 264 14.75 -4.55 -20.06
CA GLU A 264 14.68 -4.61 -18.60
C GLU A 264 13.32 -5.13 -18.11
N VAL A 265 12.23 -4.61 -18.69
CA VAL A 265 10.87 -5.03 -18.31
C VAL A 265 10.60 -6.49 -18.67
N GLU A 266 11.02 -6.93 -19.86
CA GLU A 266 10.83 -8.30 -20.31
C GLU A 266 11.67 -9.30 -19.50
N ASP A 267 12.91 -8.95 -19.15
CA ASP A 267 13.77 -9.78 -18.31
C ASP A 267 13.16 -9.95 -16.92
N ARG A 268 12.70 -8.86 -16.30
CA ARG A 268 12.01 -8.92 -14.99
C ARG A 268 10.74 -9.77 -15.04
N LYS A 269 9.96 -9.63 -16.11
CA LYS A 269 8.72 -10.39 -16.32
C LYS A 269 8.95 -11.90 -16.48
N ARG A 270 10.10 -12.30 -17.05
CA ARG A 270 10.47 -13.70 -17.27
C ARG A 270 11.13 -14.33 -16.04
N ILE A 271 12.06 -13.60 -15.42
CA ILE A 271 12.95 -14.13 -14.38
C ILE A 271 12.27 -14.14 -13.01
N ASP A 272 11.45 -13.13 -12.69
CA ASP A 272 10.94 -12.93 -11.34
C ASP A 272 9.45 -12.61 -11.34
N ASN A 273 8.66 -13.67 -11.59
CA ASN A 273 7.21 -13.61 -11.68
C ASN A 273 6.54 -14.39 -10.52
N PRO A 274 5.74 -13.72 -9.67
CA PRO A 274 5.12 -14.37 -8.51
C PRO A 274 4.15 -15.50 -8.89
N LEU A 275 3.46 -15.39 -10.03
CA LEU A 275 2.53 -16.42 -10.50
C LEU A 275 3.30 -17.66 -10.93
N ALA A 276 4.37 -17.49 -11.72
CA ALA A 276 5.17 -18.61 -12.19
C ALA A 276 5.83 -19.34 -11.02
N ARG A 277 6.41 -18.59 -10.08
CA ARG A 277 7.05 -19.13 -8.87
C ARG A 277 6.08 -19.94 -8.02
N PHE A 278 4.91 -19.37 -7.72
CA PHE A 278 3.94 -20.04 -6.86
C PHE A 278 3.27 -21.24 -7.57
N ARG A 279 3.05 -21.15 -8.89
CA ARG A 279 2.59 -22.30 -9.69
C ARG A 279 3.56 -23.47 -9.61
N LEU A 280 4.86 -23.24 -9.83
CA LEU A 280 5.89 -24.29 -9.73
C LEU A 280 5.92 -24.91 -8.33
N PHE A 281 5.84 -24.10 -7.28
CA PHE A 281 5.72 -24.60 -5.90
C PHE A 281 4.52 -25.54 -5.72
N MET A 282 3.35 -25.21 -6.27
CA MET A 282 2.17 -26.08 -6.18
C MET A 282 2.29 -27.34 -7.06
N GLU A 283 2.85 -27.23 -8.26
CA GLU A 283 3.08 -28.37 -9.17
C GLU A 283 4.01 -29.41 -8.54
N THR A 284 5.11 -28.99 -7.89
CA THR A 284 6.01 -29.91 -7.17
C THR A 284 5.35 -30.66 -6.01
N ARG A 285 4.24 -30.13 -5.47
CA ARG A 285 3.45 -30.75 -4.41
C ARG A 285 2.25 -31.55 -4.91
N GLY A 286 2.03 -31.59 -6.23
CA GLY A 286 0.85 -32.21 -6.84
C GLY A 286 -0.47 -31.46 -6.60
N TRP A 287 -0.39 -30.19 -6.18
CA TRP A 287 -1.56 -29.35 -5.88
C TRP A 287 -2.07 -28.57 -7.09
N TRP A 288 -1.31 -28.56 -8.19
CA TRP A 288 -1.68 -27.88 -9.43
C TRP A 288 -1.11 -28.63 -10.63
N ASP A 289 -1.77 -28.51 -11.77
CA ASP A 289 -1.34 -29.11 -13.03
C ASP A 289 -1.81 -28.26 -14.23
N ALA A 290 -1.42 -28.70 -15.43
CA ALA A 290 -1.75 -28.01 -16.68
C ALA A 290 -3.26 -28.01 -16.99
N GLN A 291 -4.00 -29.02 -16.55
CA GLN A 291 -5.44 -29.10 -16.78
C GLN A 291 -6.16 -28.06 -15.91
N ALA A 292 -5.84 -28.01 -14.60
CA ALA A 292 -6.36 -27.02 -13.67
C ALA A 292 -6.04 -25.58 -14.11
N GLU A 293 -4.84 -25.35 -14.66
CA GLU A 293 -4.45 -24.05 -15.22
C GLU A 293 -5.35 -23.62 -16.38
N GLU A 294 -5.67 -24.52 -17.32
CA GLU A 294 -6.51 -24.21 -18.47
C GLU A 294 -7.98 -24.03 -18.09
N GLU A 295 -8.48 -24.87 -17.18
CA GLU A 295 -9.82 -24.74 -16.59
C GLU A 295 -9.98 -23.39 -15.88
N LEU A 296 -8.98 -22.97 -15.10
CA LEU A 296 -8.97 -21.69 -14.40
C LEU A 296 -9.00 -20.51 -15.39
N LYS A 297 -8.16 -20.53 -16.43
CA LYS A 297 -8.14 -19.48 -17.47
C LYS A 297 -9.49 -19.35 -18.15
N THR A 298 -10.09 -20.48 -18.53
CA THR A 298 -11.39 -20.53 -19.21
C THR A 298 -12.49 -19.94 -18.33
N ARG A 299 -12.52 -20.37 -17.06
CA ARG A 299 -13.47 -19.90 -16.06
C ARG A 299 -13.32 -18.41 -15.78
N HIS A 300 -12.12 -17.92 -15.47
CA HIS A 300 -11.88 -16.50 -15.23
C HIS A 300 -12.26 -15.64 -16.43
N ARG A 301 -11.91 -16.05 -17.65
CA ARG A 301 -12.30 -15.33 -18.85
C ARG A 301 -13.82 -15.25 -18.98
N ALA A 302 -14.53 -16.35 -18.76
CA ALA A 302 -15.99 -16.38 -18.79
C ALA A 302 -16.60 -15.48 -17.71
N ASP A 303 -16.10 -15.54 -16.48
CA ASP A 303 -16.60 -14.76 -15.35
C ASP A 303 -16.37 -13.26 -15.54
N VAL A 304 -15.18 -12.85 -15.96
CA VAL A 304 -14.87 -11.44 -16.24
C VAL A 304 -15.73 -10.92 -17.40
N LEU A 305 -15.89 -11.68 -18.49
CA LEU A 305 -16.75 -11.27 -19.60
C LEU A 305 -18.22 -11.19 -19.21
N LYS A 306 -18.71 -12.11 -18.37
CA LYS A 306 -20.07 -12.08 -17.83
C LYS A 306 -20.28 -10.83 -16.96
N ALA A 307 -19.34 -10.54 -16.07
CA ALA A 307 -19.39 -9.34 -15.22
C ALA A 307 -19.32 -8.05 -16.05
N PHE A 308 -18.44 -8.01 -17.04
CA PHE A 308 -18.30 -6.88 -17.96
C PHE A 308 -19.58 -6.63 -18.76
N LYS A 309 -20.16 -7.66 -19.38
CA LYS A 309 -21.43 -7.54 -20.12
C LYS A 309 -22.56 -7.04 -19.23
N ARG A 310 -22.65 -7.54 -18.00
CA ARG A 310 -23.63 -7.07 -17.02
C ARG A 310 -23.42 -5.58 -16.67
N ALA A 311 -22.18 -5.14 -16.53
CA ALA A 311 -21.88 -3.74 -16.23
C ALA A 311 -22.17 -2.82 -17.43
N GLU A 312 -21.88 -3.26 -18.66
CA GLU A 312 -22.10 -2.48 -19.89
C GLU A 312 -23.58 -2.24 -20.19
N THR A 313 -24.48 -3.13 -19.76
CA THR A 313 -25.93 -2.97 -19.96
C THR A 313 -26.62 -2.16 -18.87
N GLN A 314 -25.91 -1.74 -17.82
CA GLN A 314 -26.49 -0.92 -16.77
C GLN A 314 -26.53 0.55 -17.20
N SER A 315 -27.71 1.17 -17.08
CA SER A 315 -27.83 2.62 -17.10
C SER A 315 -27.05 3.23 -15.94
N ARG A 316 -26.53 4.45 -16.13
CA ARG A 316 -25.99 5.24 -15.03
C ARG A 316 -27.09 5.48 -13.99
N TRP A 317 -26.67 5.78 -12.77
CA TRP A 317 -27.57 6.13 -11.67
C TRP A 317 -28.50 7.30 -12.01
N GLU A 318 -29.50 7.55 -11.16
CA GLU A 318 -30.36 8.72 -11.34
C GLU A 318 -29.52 10.00 -11.24
N LEU A 319 -29.85 11.02 -12.03
CA LEU A 319 -29.00 12.21 -12.10
C LEU A 319 -29.00 12.98 -10.77
N GLY A 320 -30.09 12.89 -10.01
CA GLY A 320 -30.25 13.52 -8.70
C GLY A 320 -29.36 12.93 -7.59
N GLU A 321 -28.83 11.72 -7.77
CA GLU A 321 -27.83 11.15 -6.85
C GLU A 321 -26.54 11.99 -6.79
N LEU A 322 -26.32 12.89 -7.76
CA LEU A 322 -25.25 13.89 -7.70
C LEU A 322 -25.32 14.76 -6.44
N PHE A 323 -26.52 14.96 -5.86
CA PHE A 323 -26.76 15.81 -4.71
C PHE A 323 -26.89 15.04 -3.39
N THR A 324 -26.86 13.71 -3.42
CA THR A 324 -26.95 12.87 -2.22
C THR A 324 -25.55 12.58 -1.66
N ASP A 325 -25.48 12.08 -0.42
CA ASP A 325 -24.24 11.71 0.28
C ASP A 325 -23.21 12.83 0.50
N ILE A 326 -23.54 14.09 0.22
CA ILE A 326 -22.68 15.26 0.52
C ILE A 326 -22.65 15.54 2.03
N TYR A 327 -23.81 15.49 2.68
CA TYR A 327 -23.97 15.69 4.12
C TYR A 327 -24.91 14.63 4.70
N ALA A 328 -24.70 14.27 5.97
CA ALA A 328 -25.66 13.49 6.74
C ALA A 328 -26.75 14.39 7.32
N GLY A 329 -27.96 13.85 7.52
CA GLY A 329 -29.07 14.58 8.14
C GLY A 329 -29.89 15.38 7.14
N GLU A 330 -30.39 16.56 7.56
CA GLU A 330 -31.19 17.40 6.69
C GLU A 330 -30.32 18.04 5.61
N GLU A 331 -30.79 17.98 4.37
CA GLU A 331 -30.11 18.59 3.25
C GLU A 331 -29.99 20.13 3.40
N PRO A 332 -28.78 20.69 3.27
CA PRO A 332 -28.56 22.13 3.31
C PRO A 332 -29.33 22.89 2.21
N TRP A 333 -29.75 24.11 2.54
CA TRP A 333 -30.54 24.96 1.63
C TRP A 333 -29.86 25.19 0.28
N ASN A 334 -28.53 25.33 0.24
CA ASN A 334 -27.79 25.57 -0.99
C ASN A 334 -27.74 24.33 -1.90
N ILE A 335 -27.76 23.12 -1.34
CA ILE A 335 -27.85 21.88 -2.13
C ILE A 335 -29.27 21.74 -2.70
N LYS A 336 -30.31 22.05 -1.91
CA LYS A 336 -31.70 22.13 -2.37
C LYS A 336 -31.85 23.10 -3.54
N GLU A 337 -31.25 24.29 -3.44
CA GLU A 337 -31.30 25.30 -4.52
C GLU A 337 -30.55 24.84 -5.78
N GLN A 338 -29.35 24.26 -5.65
CA GLN A 338 -28.59 23.73 -6.79
C GLN A 338 -29.33 22.59 -7.49
N ARG A 339 -29.98 21.69 -6.73
CA ARG A 339 -30.81 20.62 -7.29
C ARG A 339 -31.97 21.20 -8.09
N LYS A 340 -32.71 22.14 -7.51
CA LYS A 340 -33.83 22.82 -8.18
C LYS A 340 -33.39 23.58 -9.43
N GLU A 341 -32.23 24.23 -9.39
CA GLU A 341 -31.67 24.94 -10.54
C GLU A 341 -31.31 23.96 -11.66
N LEU A 342 -30.70 22.81 -11.36
CA LEU A 342 -30.47 21.77 -12.37
C LEU A 342 -31.80 21.27 -12.96
N GLY A 343 -32.81 21.04 -12.12
CA GLY A 343 -34.17 20.73 -12.57
C GLY A 343 -34.75 21.77 -13.54
N ARG A 344 -34.57 23.06 -13.24
CA ARG A 344 -34.99 24.18 -14.11
C ARG A 344 -34.22 24.20 -15.44
N LEU A 345 -32.92 23.93 -15.41
CA LEU A 345 -32.11 23.83 -16.63
C LEU A 345 -32.53 22.63 -17.49
N LEU A 346 -32.82 21.48 -16.88
CA LEU A 346 -33.32 20.30 -17.57
C LEU A 346 -34.68 20.57 -18.24
N LYS A 347 -35.59 21.28 -17.56
CA LYS A 347 -36.87 21.74 -18.15
C LYS A 347 -36.67 22.65 -19.36
N LYS A 348 -35.63 23.49 -19.34
CA LYS A 348 -35.38 24.49 -20.40
C LYS A 348 -34.56 23.96 -21.56
N TYR A 349 -33.63 23.04 -21.33
CA TYR A 349 -32.61 22.64 -22.30
C TYR A 349 -32.50 21.12 -22.52
N GLY A 350 -33.10 20.30 -21.65
CA GLY A 350 -32.94 18.85 -21.68
C GLY A 350 -33.50 18.19 -22.94
N GLU A 351 -34.57 18.75 -23.51
CA GLU A 351 -35.11 18.32 -24.79
C GLU A 351 -34.45 19.08 -25.95
N ASP A 352 -34.34 20.40 -25.88
CA ASP A 352 -33.96 21.24 -27.03
C ASP A 352 -32.48 21.18 -27.41
N TRP A 353 -31.57 21.01 -26.45
CA TRP A 353 -30.13 21.01 -26.72
C TRP A 353 -29.60 19.58 -26.91
N GLU A 354 -29.17 19.26 -28.14
CA GLU A 354 -28.77 17.91 -28.53
C GLU A 354 -27.74 17.23 -27.62
N PRO A 355 -26.67 17.91 -27.15
CA PRO A 355 -25.71 17.33 -26.23
C PRO A 355 -26.34 16.85 -24.92
N TRP A 356 -27.32 17.60 -24.39
CA TRP A 356 -28.04 17.21 -23.18
C TRP A 356 -28.93 16.00 -23.45
N ARG A 357 -29.69 16.02 -24.55
CA ARG A 357 -30.56 14.91 -24.94
C ARG A 357 -29.78 13.60 -25.07
N ARG A 358 -28.61 13.63 -25.72
CA ARG A 358 -27.73 12.46 -25.89
C ARG A 358 -27.13 11.97 -24.56
N GLU A 359 -26.78 12.88 -23.67
CA GLU A 359 -26.17 12.51 -22.38
C GLU A 359 -27.21 11.97 -21.39
N LEU A 360 -28.41 12.57 -21.33
CA LEU A 360 -29.49 12.17 -20.43
C LEU A 360 -29.97 10.74 -20.69
N GLN A 361 -29.98 10.28 -21.95
CA GLN A 361 -30.30 8.88 -22.31
C GLN A 361 -29.43 7.83 -21.60
N LYS A 362 -28.28 8.22 -21.06
CA LYS A 362 -27.37 7.33 -20.34
C LYS A 362 -27.75 7.13 -18.87
N TYR A 363 -28.56 8.03 -18.30
CA TYR A 363 -28.97 8.03 -16.89
C TYR A 363 -30.33 7.34 -16.72
N LYS A 364 -30.52 6.67 -15.58
CA LYS A 364 -31.86 6.19 -15.19
C LYS A 364 -32.84 7.36 -15.16
N ASN A 365 -34.06 7.11 -15.66
CA ASN A 365 -35.13 8.10 -15.78
C ASN A 365 -34.78 9.34 -16.61
N GLU A 366 -33.66 9.35 -17.35
CA GLU A 366 -33.27 10.45 -18.23
C GLU A 366 -33.22 11.83 -17.54
N GLY A 367 -32.91 11.87 -16.23
CA GLY A 367 -32.88 13.09 -15.43
C GLY A 367 -34.26 13.64 -15.02
N ARG A 368 -35.34 12.90 -15.28
CA ARG A 368 -36.72 13.33 -14.92
C ARG A 368 -36.99 13.30 -13.42
N ASP A 369 -36.15 12.64 -12.65
CA ASP A 369 -36.15 12.67 -11.18
C ASP A 369 -35.97 14.11 -10.66
N LEU A 370 -35.18 14.94 -11.34
CA LEU A 370 -34.91 16.33 -10.98
C LEU A 370 -35.96 17.34 -11.48
N ILE A 371 -36.86 16.93 -12.36
CA ILE A 371 -37.88 17.80 -12.97
C ILE A 371 -39.16 17.83 -12.10
N LYS A 372 -39.38 16.81 -11.29
CA LYS A 372 -40.61 16.61 -10.49
C LYS A 372 -40.61 17.36 -9.16
N GLU A 373 -39.44 17.76 -8.66
CA GLU A 373 -39.27 18.68 -7.53
C GLU A 373 -39.29 20.16 -7.96
#